data_AF-A0A2M7TKG7-F1
#
_entry.id   AF-A0A2M7TKG7-F1
#
_cell.length_a   1.000
_cell.length_b   1.000
_cell.length_c   1.000
_cell.angle_alpha   90.00
_cell.angle_beta   90.00
_cell.angle_gamma   90.00
#
_symmetry.space_group_name_H-M   'P 1'
#
loop_
_entity.id
_entity.type
_entity.pdbx_description
1 polymer ?
#
loop_
_entity_poly.entity_id
_entity_poly.type
_entity_poly.pdbx_seq_one_letter_code
_entity_poly.pdbx_strand_id
1 'polypeptide(L)'
;MPIDNDLYNTGIVDVSHRYSKMYVVRPQFFITLITLLRNAAMKSLKYKAELSLIKNQNIDITTFENDVNNWKTGWLSSITFAGKKHVEAVEQINKAIKDLEKVRDALTLSDKHLLAAENKMDDLTIKRLTRGNPTMIAKFAEVTNTKK
;
A
#
# COMPACT_ATOMS: atom_id res chain seq x y z
N MET A 1 26.38 41.38 80.82
CA MET A 1 27.29 41.05 79.70
C MET A 1 26.49 40.22 78.71
N PRO A 2 26.41 40.61 77.42
CA PRO A 2 25.77 39.76 76.43
C PRO A 2 26.61 38.48 76.32
N ILE A 3 25.94 37.34 76.37
CA ILE A 3 26.55 36.03 76.09
C ILE A 3 26.93 36.06 74.60
N ASP A 4 28.22 36.26 74.33
CA ASP A 4 28.79 36.08 73.01
C ASP A 4 28.70 34.59 72.67
N ASN A 5 27.61 34.23 71.99
CA ASN A 5 27.49 32.92 71.39
C ASN A 5 28.10 33.03 69.99
N ASP A 6 29.28 32.47 69.79
CA ASP A 6 30.06 32.55 68.53
C ASP A 6 29.27 32.12 67.28
N LEU A 7 28.22 31.31 67.45
CA LEU A 7 27.30 30.94 66.37
C LEU A 7 26.38 32.08 65.91
N TYR A 8 26.17 33.13 66.71
CA TYR A 8 25.22 34.21 66.41
C TYR A 8 25.82 35.36 65.59
N ASN A 9 27.16 35.43 65.49
CA ASN A 9 27.85 36.56 64.84
C ASN A 9 28.24 36.30 63.37
N THR A 10 28.13 35.07 62.86
CA THR A 10 28.69 34.66 61.56
C THR A 10 27.70 34.55 60.40
N GLY A 11 26.39 34.76 60.60
CA GLY A 11 25.40 34.80 59.51
C GLY A 11 24.49 33.56 59.44
N ILE A 12 24.54 32.79 58.35
CA ILE A 12 23.80 31.52 58.18
C ILE A 12 24.70 30.39 58.69
N VAL A 13 24.26 29.66 59.72
CA VAL A 13 25.04 28.57 60.33
C VAL A 13 24.36 27.22 60.10
N ASP A 14 25.13 26.26 59.61
CA ASP A 14 24.70 24.87 59.43
C ASP A 14 24.77 24.11 60.75
N VAL A 15 23.65 23.56 61.22
CA VAL A 15 23.58 22.71 62.43
C VAL A 15 23.18 21.27 62.09
N SER A 16 23.32 20.88 60.82
CA SER A 16 23.01 19.54 60.29
C SER A 16 23.72 18.41 61.03
N HIS A 17 24.86 18.71 61.68
CA HIS A 17 25.61 17.78 62.51
C HIS A 17 24.90 17.40 63.83
N ARG A 18 23.93 18.20 64.32
CA ARG A 18 23.05 17.83 65.45
C ARG A 18 21.63 17.48 65.01
N TYR A 19 21.11 18.16 63.98
CA TYR A 19 19.75 17.97 63.49
C TYR A 19 19.76 18.01 61.95
N SER A 20 19.48 16.89 61.30
CA SER A 20 19.58 16.77 59.84
C SER A 20 18.80 17.87 59.11
N LYS A 21 19.46 18.54 58.15
CA LYS A 21 18.89 19.60 57.28
C LYS A 21 18.47 20.90 58.00
N MET A 22 18.95 21.15 59.21
CA MET A 22 18.61 22.36 59.96
C MET A 22 19.69 23.45 59.82
N TYR A 23 19.24 24.66 59.51
CA TYR A 23 20.06 25.88 59.39
C TYR A 23 19.52 26.96 60.33
N VAL A 24 20.42 27.66 61.01
CA VAL A 24 20.08 28.81 61.87
C VAL A 24 20.38 30.09 61.11
N VAL A 25 19.38 30.96 60.99
CA VAL A 25 19.45 32.20 60.19
C VAL A 25 18.94 33.37 61.03
N ARG A 26 19.64 34.52 61.01
CA ARG A 26 19.16 35.74 61.68
C ARG A 26 17.99 36.38 60.92
N PRO A 27 17.00 36.97 61.61
CA PRO A 27 15.82 37.63 61.01
C PRO A 27 16.12 38.55 59.82
N GLN A 28 17.23 39.29 59.85
CA GLN A 28 17.62 40.24 58.81
C GLN A 28 18.03 39.58 57.48
N PHE A 29 18.47 38.32 57.50
CA PHE A 29 18.88 37.56 56.31
C PHE A 29 17.74 36.73 55.69
N PHE A 30 16.54 36.72 56.27
CA PHE A 30 15.42 35.94 55.71
C PHE A 30 14.96 36.49 54.36
N ILE A 31 14.89 37.81 54.21
CA ILE A 31 14.44 38.42 52.94
C ILE A 31 15.40 38.10 51.80
N THR A 32 16.71 38.14 52.04
CA THR A 32 17.72 37.79 51.03
C THR A 32 17.68 36.30 50.70
N LEU A 33 17.55 35.44 51.71
CA LEU A 33 17.40 34.00 51.52
C LEU A 33 16.14 33.65 50.72
N ILE A 34 14.98 34.22 51.08
CA ILE A 34 13.71 34.03 50.36
C ILE A 34 13.85 34.51 48.91
N THR A 35 14.51 35.65 48.68
CA THR A 35 14.73 36.18 47.34
C THR A 35 15.63 35.26 46.49
N LEU A 36 16.71 34.73 47.07
CA LEU A 36 17.58 33.76 46.39
C LEU A 36 16.84 32.46 46.07
N LEU A 37 16.08 31.93 47.03
CA LEU A 37 15.26 30.73 46.84
C LEU A 37 14.19 30.94 45.77
N ARG A 38 13.49 32.08 45.79
CA ARG A 38 12.54 32.46 44.74
C ARG A 38 13.22 32.50 43.37
N ASN A 39 14.35 33.17 43.26
CA ASN A 39 15.06 33.29 41.98
C ASN A 39 15.58 31.94 41.48
N ALA A 40 16.09 31.09 42.37
CA ALA A 40 16.51 29.73 42.05
C ALA A 40 15.33 28.84 41.63
N ALA A 41 14.20 28.92 42.34
CA ALA A 41 12.97 28.20 42.01
C ALA A 41 12.41 28.65 40.65
N MET A 42 12.35 29.95 40.39
CA MET A 42 11.90 30.50 39.10
C MET A 42 12.80 30.04 37.94
N LYS A 43 14.12 30.02 38.13
CA LYS A 43 15.08 29.49 37.13
C LYS A 43 14.89 27.99 36.91
N SER A 44 14.71 27.21 37.98
CA SER A 44 14.48 25.76 37.91
C SER A 44 13.18 25.41 37.18
N LEU A 45 12.10 26.17 37.44
CA LEU A 45 10.83 26.01 36.74
C LEU A 45 10.95 26.28 35.24
N LYS A 46 11.65 27.37 34.87
CA LYS A 46 11.91 27.69 33.47
C LYS A 46 12.69 26.58 32.77
N TYR A 47 13.77 26.10 33.38
CA TYR A 47 14.58 25.02 32.83
C TYR A 47 13.79 23.71 32.68
N LYS A 48 12.96 23.36 33.65
CA LYS A 48 12.08 22.17 33.57
C LYS A 48 11.08 22.31 32.41
N ALA A 49 10.51 23.49 32.20
CA ALA A 49 9.58 23.75 31.10
C ALA A 49 10.26 23.65 29.72
N GLU A 50 11.46 24.22 29.56
CA GLU A 50 12.26 24.13 28.32
C GLU A 50 12.65 22.67 28.03
N LEU A 51 13.05 21.91 29.04
CA LEU A 51 13.44 20.51 28.90
C LEU A 51 12.25 19.61 28.55
N SER A 52 11.06 19.90 29.09
CA SER A 52 9.80 19.25 28.67
C SER A 52 9.42 19.58 27.23
N LEU A 53 9.60 20.83 26.78
CA LEU A 53 9.34 21.23 25.40
C LEU A 53 10.25 20.50 24.41
N ILE A 54 11.56 20.45 24.68
CA ILE A 54 12.54 19.75 23.84
C ILE A 54 12.24 18.24 23.78
N LYS A 55 11.89 17.62 24.93
CA LYS A 55 11.50 16.21 24.96
C LYS A 55 10.26 15.92 24.13
N ASN A 56 9.25 16.79 24.22
CA ASN A 56 8.03 16.64 23.43
C ASN A 56 8.32 16.77 21.92
N GLN A 57 9.17 17.71 21.51
CA GLN A 57 9.60 17.85 20.11
C GLN A 57 10.35 16.60 19.59
N ASN A 58 11.24 16.01 20.40
CA ASN A 58 11.96 14.80 20.00
C ASN A 58 11.06 13.55 19.89
N ILE A 59 10.03 13.46 20.75
CA ILE A 59 9.04 12.37 20.69
C ILE A 59 8.20 12.48 19.41
N ASP A 60 7.82 13.70 19.03
CA ASP A 60 7.05 13.98 17.81
C ASP A 60 7.85 13.59 16.54
N ILE A 61 9.13 13.98 16.46
CA ILE A 61 10.02 13.63 15.35
C ILE A 61 10.18 12.11 15.22
N THR A 62 10.40 11.40 16.34
CA THR A 62 10.55 9.94 16.32
C THR A 62 9.26 9.23 15.88
N THR A 63 8.10 9.74 16.32
CA THR A 63 6.78 9.20 15.91
C THR A 63 6.58 9.38 14.41
N PHE A 64 6.87 10.57 13.90
CA PHE A 64 6.78 10.89 12.48
C PHE A 64 7.69 10.00 11.62
N GLU A 65 8.95 9.80 12.02
CA GLU A 65 9.88 8.91 11.29
C GLU A 65 9.36 7.47 11.24
N ASN A 66 8.78 6.97 12.33
CA ASN A 66 8.19 5.64 12.37
C ASN A 66 6.96 5.54 11.45
N ASP A 67 6.07 6.53 11.47
CA ASP A 67 4.88 6.57 10.62
C ASP A 67 5.24 6.62 9.13
N VAL A 68 6.24 7.42 8.76
CA VAL A 68 6.75 7.50 7.38
C VAL A 68 7.36 6.16 6.95
N ASN A 69 8.13 5.50 7.80
CA ASN A 69 8.72 4.19 7.49
C ASN A 69 7.66 3.10 7.35
N ASN A 70 6.63 3.09 8.20
CA ASN A 70 5.49 2.19 8.11
C ASN A 70 4.72 2.42 6.81
N TRP A 71 4.42 3.68 6.49
CA TRP A 71 3.76 4.05 5.25
C TRP A 71 4.56 3.60 4.02
N LYS A 72 5.88 3.89 3.99
CA LYS A 72 6.76 3.52 2.89
C LYS A 72 6.78 2.02 2.66
N THR A 73 6.84 1.23 3.73
CA THR A 73 6.85 -0.23 3.65
C THR A 73 5.52 -0.77 3.12
N GLY A 74 4.39 -0.29 3.63
CA GLY A 74 3.06 -0.66 3.14
C GLY A 74 2.83 -0.26 1.68
N TRP A 75 3.30 0.93 1.30
CA TRP A 75 3.21 1.44 -0.06
C TRP A 75 4.05 0.63 -1.05
N LEU A 76 5.30 0.30 -0.73
CA LEU A 76 6.17 -0.53 -1.57
C LEU A 76 5.58 -1.92 -1.81
N SER A 77 5.03 -2.54 -0.77
CA SER A 77 4.35 -3.83 -0.88
C SER A 77 3.13 -3.75 -1.82
N SER A 78 2.31 -2.70 -1.64
CA SER A 78 1.11 -2.47 -2.46
C SER A 78 1.44 -2.25 -3.94
N ILE A 79 2.44 -1.42 -4.23
CA ILE A 79 2.91 -1.18 -5.61
C ILE A 79 3.48 -2.45 -6.24
N THR A 80 4.28 -3.21 -5.48
CA THR A 80 4.85 -4.47 -5.98
C THR A 80 3.75 -5.48 -6.30
N PHE A 81 2.74 -5.60 -5.44
CA PHE A 81 1.59 -6.47 -5.66
C PHE A 81 0.76 -6.03 -6.87
N ALA A 82 0.45 -4.72 -6.98
CA ALA A 82 -0.26 -4.17 -8.11
C ALA A 82 0.49 -4.39 -9.44
N GLY A 83 1.81 -4.20 -9.44
CA GLY A 83 2.66 -4.46 -10.61
C GLY A 83 2.61 -5.91 -11.06
N LYS A 84 2.71 -6.88 -10.13
CA LYS A 84 2.57 -8.30 -10.44
C LYS A 84 1.21 -8.63 -11.03
N LYS A 85 0.13 -8.12 -10.42
CA LYS A 85 -1.25 -8.35 -10.90
C LYS A 85 -1.49 -7.74 -12.28
N HIS A 86 -0.88 -6.59 -12.56
CA HIS A 86 -0.95 -5.98 -13.88
C HIS A 86 -0.30 -6.86 -14.95
N VAL A 87 0.93 -7.37 -14.69
CA VAL A 87 1.62 -8.27 -15.63
C VAL A 87 0.84 -9.56 -15.84
N GLU A 88 0.32 -10.18 -14.77
CA GLU A 88 -0.53 -11.38 -14.86
C GLU A 88 -1.79 -11.13 -15.72
N ALA A 89 -2.44 -9.98 -15.54
CA ALA A 89 -3.63 -9.61 -16.31
C ALA A 89 -3.31 -9.40 -17.80
N VAL A 90 -2.19 -8.71 -18.11
CA VAL A 90 -1.73 -8.52 -19.49
C VAL A 90 -1.46 -9.87 -20.17
N GLU A 91 -0.83 -10.81 -19.46
CA GLU A 91 -0.59 -12.16 -20.00
C GLU A 91 -1.90 -12.93 -20.29
N GLN A 92 -2.89 -12.82 -19.39
CA GLN A 92 -4.21 -13.41 -19.63
C GLN A 92 -4.92 -12.80 -20.83
N ILE A 93 -4.81 -11.47 -21.02
CA ILE A 93 -5.35 -10.78 -22.20
C ILE A 93 -4.69 -11.31 -23.48
N ASN A 94 -3.37 -11.45 -23.50
CA ASN A 94 -2.65 -11.98 -24.66
C ASN A 94 -3.08 -13.42 -24.98
N LYS A 95 -3.27 -14.26 -23.96
CA LYS A 95 -3.78 -15.63 -24.14
C LYS A 95 -5.20 -15.62 -24.74
N ALA A 96 -6.09 -14.76 -24.24
CA ALA A 96 -7.44 -14.64 -24.76
C ALA A 96 -7.46 -14.18 -26.22
N ILE A 97 -6.61 -13.20 -26.59
CA ILE A 97 -6.44 -12.75 -27.98
C ILE A 97 -6.01 -13.92 -28.87
N LYS A 98 -5.00 -14.69 -28.45
CA LYS A 98 -4.52 -15.86 -29.21
C LYS A 98 -5.61 -16.91 -29.43
N ASP A 99 -6.47 -17.14 -28.43
CA ASP A 99 -7.58 -18.08 -28.59
C ASP A 99 -8.68 -17.52 -29.50
N LEU A 100 -8.97 -16.22 -29.44
CA LEU A 100 -9.88 -15.55 -30.39
C LEU A 100 -9.36 -15.60 -31.84
N GLU A 101 -8.05 -15.43 -32.05
CA GLU A 101 -7.43 -15.57 -33.37
C GLU A 101 -7.59 -16.99 -33.93
N LYS A 102 -7.37 -18.03 -33.12
CA LYS A 102 -7.59 -19.42 -33.55
C LYS A 102 -9.06 -19.66 -33.94
N VAL A 103 -10.00 -19.13 -33.16
CA VAL A 103 -11.43 -19.27 -33.45
C VAL A 103 -11.77 -18.57 -34.76
N ARG A 104 -11.27 -17.35 -34.99
CA ARG A 104 -11.41 -16.64 -36.26
C ARG A 104 -10.88 -17.47 -37.43
N ASP A 105 -9.70 -18.06 -37.29
CA ASP A 105 -9.07 -18.86 -38.35
C ASP A 105 -9.88 -20.13 -38.66
N ALA A 106 -10.40 -20.80 -37.62
CA ALA A 106 -11.28 -21.95 -37.78
C ALA A 106 -12.61 -21.57 -38.48
N LEU A 107 -13.20 -20.43 -38.13
CA LEU A 107 -14.40 -19.92 -38.80
C LEU A 107 -14.13 -19.58 -40.27
N THR A 108 -13.01 -18.91 -40.56
CA THR A 108 -12.61 -18.60 -41.94
C THR A 108 -12.39 -19.87 -42.77
N LEU A 109 -11.84 -20.92 -42.16
CA LEU A 109 -11.70 -22.22 -42.82
C LEU A 109 -13.06 -22.89 -43.03
N SER A 110 -13.97 -22.82 -42.06
CA SER A 110 -15.34 -23.31 -42.16
C SER A 110 -16.08 -22.65 -43.33
N ASP A 111 -15.97 -21.32 -43.47
CA ASP A 111 -16.57 -20.57 -44.58
C ASP A 111 -16.05 -21.04 -45.94
N LYS A 112 -14.73 -21.30 -46.07
CA LYS A 112 -14.16 -21.88 -47.28
C LYS A 112 -14.73 -23.27 -47.59
N HIS A 113 -14.95 -24.10 -46.57
CA HIS A 113 -15.58 -25.41 -46.76
C HIS A 113 -17.03 -25.30 -47.19
N LEU A 114 -17.79 -24.35 -46.64
CA LEU A 114 -19.16 -24.07 -47.05
C LEU A 114 -19.22 -23.64 -48.51
N LEU A 115 -18.39 -22.68 -48.92
CA LEU A 115 -18.27 -22.26 -50.31
C LEU A 115 -17.89 -23.41 -51.24
N ALA A 116 -16.94 -24.26 -50.84
CA ALA A 116 -16.53 -25.41 -51.64
C ALA A 116 -17.64 -26.48 -51.75
N ALA A 117 -18.47 -26.64 -50.70
CA ALA A 117 -19.61 -27.55 -50.70
C ALA A 117 -20.74 -27.03 -51.60
N GLU A 118 -21.04 -25.73 -51.56
CA GLU A 118 -22.00 -25.06 -52.44
C GLU A 118 -21.62 -25.26 -53.92
N ASN A 119 -20.36 -24.97 -54.28
CA ASN A 119 -19.87 -25.20 -55.64
C ASN A 119 -19.96 -26.67 -56.09
N LYS A 120 -19.79 -27.63 -55.17
CA LYS A 120 -19.96 -29.06 -55.48
C LYS A 120 -21.43 -29.45 -55.65
N MET A 121 -22.35 -28.82 -54.91
CA MET A 121 -23.79 -29.02 -55.08
C MET A 121 -24.26 -28.52 -56.45
N ASP A 122 -23.77 -27.36 -56.89
CA ASP A 122 -24.08 -26.82 -58.22
C ASP A 122 -23.55 -27.71 -59.36
N ASP A 123 -22.40 -28.39 -59.15
CA ASP A 123 -21.81 -29.33 -60.10
C ASP A 123 -22.46 -30.74 -60.05
N LEU A 124 -23.50 -30.97 -59.22
CA LEU A 124 -24.34 -32.18 -59.27
C LEU A 124 -25.39 -32.04 -60.39
N THR A 125 -24.92 -31.95 -61.63
CA THR A 125 -25.81 -32.10 -62.79
C THR A 125 -26.27 -33.54 -62.92
N ILE A 126 -27.51 -33.77 -63.41
CA ILE A 126 -28.06 -35.11 -63.67
C ILE A 126 -27.07 -35.95 -64.49
N LYS A 127 -26.39 -35.32 -65.46
CA LYS A 127 -25.38 -35.94 -66.32
C LYS A 127 -24.16 -36.48 -65.56
N ARG A 128 -23.82 -35.88 -64.41
CA ARG A 128 -22.72 -36.32 -63.53
C ARG A 128 -23.19 -37.36 -62.52
N LEU A 129 -24.40 -37.21 -61.98
CA LEU A 129 -25.06 -38.19 -61.11
C LEU A 129 -25.29 -39.55 -61.81
N THR A 130 -25.46 -39.55 -63.13
CA THR A 130 -25.66 -40.77 -63.92
C THR A 130 -24.40 -41.26 -64.65
N ARG A 131 -23.24 -40.60 -64.46
CA ARG A 131 -22.01 -40.91 -65.20
C ARG A 131 -21.48 -42.29 -64.79
N GLY A 132 -21.44 -43.23 -65.73
CA GLY A 132 -20.94 -44.60 -65.50
C GLY A 132 -21.95 -45.59 -64.92
N ASN A 133 -23.22 -45.19 -64.75
CA ASN A 133 -24.31 -46.09 -64.34
C ASN A 133 -25.41 -46.16 -65.41
N PRO A 134 -25.34 -47.13 -66.34
CA PRO A 134 -26.29 -47.28 -67.44
C PRO A 134 -27.74 -47.43 -66.97
N THR A 135 -27.95 -48.12 -65.84
CA THR A 135 -29.27 -48.40 -65.27
C THR A 135 -29.96 -47.13 -64.75
N MET A 136 -29.19 -46.23 -64.13
CA MET A 136 -29.72 -44.95 -63.65
C MET A 136 -29.98 -43.97 -64.80
N ILE A 137 -29.15 -43.97 -65.85
CA ILE A 137 -29.41 -43.20 -67.09
C ILE A 137 -30.75 -43.61 -67.69
N ALA A 138 -31.01 -44.92 -67.83
CA ALA A 138 -32.24 -45.44 -68.40
C ALA A 138 -33.47 -45.03 -67.58
N LYS A 139 -33.42 -45.19 -66.25
CA LYS A 139 -34.52 -44.79 -65.35
C LYS A 139 -34.83 -43.29 -65.43
N PHE A 140 -33.81 -42.42 -65.48
CA PHE A 140 -34.02 -40.98 -65.63
C PHE A 140 -34.56 -40.60 -67.03
N ALA A 141 -34.15 -41.32 -68.08
CA ALA A 141 -34.67 -41.14 -69.44
C ALA A 141 -36.15 -41.55 -69.57
N GLU A 142 -36.56 -42.64 -68.90
CA GLU A 142 -37.96 -43.07 -68.84
C GLU A 142 -38.85 -42.04 -68.11
N VAL A 143 -38.36 -41.47 -67.00
CA VAL A 143 -39.08 -40.44 -66.22
C VAL A 143 -39.19 -39.10 -66.98
N THR A 144 -38.22 -38.78 -67.85
CA THR A 144 -38.27 -37.56 -68.68
C THR A 144 -39.16 -37.74 -69.92
N ASN A 145 -39.22 -38.94 -70.51
CA ASN A 145 -40.12 -39.25 -71.62
C ASN A 145 -41.60 -39.36 -71.20
N THR A 146 -41.89 -39.70 -69.95
CA THR A 146 -43.27 -39.78 -69.42
C THR A 146 -43.86 -38.42 -69.03
N LYS A 147 -43.06 -37.35 -68.97
CA LYS A 147 -43.48 -35.98 -68.64
C LYS A 147 -43.67 -35.06 -69.87
N LYS A 148 -43.65 -35.62 -71.08
CA LYS A 148 -43.86 -34.89 -72.34
C LYS A 148 -45.21 -35.29 -72.95
#